data_AF-A0AAU5EWH3-F1
#
_entry.id   AF-A0AAU5EWH3-F1
#
_cell.length_a   1.000
_cell.length_b   1.000
_cell.length_c   1.000
_cell.angle_alpha   90.00
_cell.angle_beta   90.00
_cell.angle_gamma   90.00
#
_symmetry.space_group_name_H-M   'P 1'
#
loop_
_entity.id
_entity.type
_entity.pdbx_description
1 polymer ?
#
loop_
_entity_poly.entity_id
_entity_poly.type
_entity_poly.pdbx_seq_one_letter_code
_entity_poly.pdbx_strand_id
1 'polypeptide(L)'
;MARVPIVALLSAVALAATVTAASPPQAPAAGAPAARAPLDHTGVTGRIIDVPARGTVVATADCPAGTEPSGGGGGTTGQGTLISGSAPSGNSWNLTVSNLTGENKQAAGYVLCTHNTHARVTGPAVTVPAGGTATAFASCPSGEHPAGGGFVPGRGFLSASAMYTDPSGRWKVTVANNDGAAQTVSAFVLCTPAPVTLRESSRVLAVGEQAHETAACADGQRPSGGGGYAAGSTGAPGVVISSSRGLPEGTGPNKGWTVFGKNNTASPQTFTVQSICTTF
;
A
#
# COMPACT_ATOMS: atom_id res chain seq x y z
N MET A 1 66.61 -56.24 -47.58
CA MET A 1 67.67 -55.23 -47.29
C MET A 1 67.36 -53.98 -48.09
N ALA A 2 66.90 -52.91 -47.44
CA ALA A 2 66.92 -51.54 -47.98
C ALA A 2 66.71 -50.57 -46.81
N ARG A 3 67.45 -49.46 -46.85
CA ARG A 3 67.94 -48.68 -45.71
C ARG A 3 66.90 -47.70 -45.15
N VAL A 4 66.94 -47.52 -43.83
CA VAL A 4 66.32 -46.41 -43.08
C VAL A 4 67.22 -45.18 -43.21
N PRO A 5 66.68 -43.98 -43.51
CA PRO A 5 67.36 -42.73 -43.21
C PRO A 5 66.81 -42.12 -41.92
N ILE A 6 67.74 -41.82 -41.01
CA ILE A 6 67.56 -41.00 -39.82
C ILE A 6 67.54 -39.53 -40.29
N VAL A 7 66.51 -38.78 -39.91
CA VAL A 7 66.53 -37.31 -39.98
C VAL A 7 66.17 -36.77 -38.60
N ALA A 8 67.15 -36.11 -37.98
CA ALA A 8 67.03 -35.37 -36.75
C ALA A 8 66.40 -34.00 -37.02
N LEU A 9 65.48 -33.54 -36.16
CA LEU A 9 64.96 -32.18 -36.18
C LEU A 9 64.73 -31.64 -34.76
N LEU A 10 65.76 -30.89 -34.32
CA LEU A 10 65.75 -29.59 -33.66
C LEU A 10 64.58 -29.25 -32.72
N SER A 11 64.89 -29.24 -31.42
CA SER A 11 64.12 -28.60 -30.36
C SER A 11 64.13 -27.08 -30.49
N ALA A 12 62.98 -26.45 -30.74
CA ALA A 12 62.81 -25.01 -30.65
C ALA A 12 62.30 -24.65 -29.23
N VAL A 13 63.11 -23.91 -28.48
CA VAL A 13 62.72 -23.31 -27.19
C VAL A 13 61.96 -22.01 -27.50
N ALA A 14 60.66 -21.98 -27.19
CA ALA A 14 59.86 -20.76 -27.28
C ALA A 14 60.01 -19.95 -25.98
N LEU A 15 60.61 -18.74 -26.08
CA LEU A 15 60.55 -17.73 -25.02
C LEU A 15 59.13 -17.15 -24.96
N ALA A 16 58.42 -17.39 -23.87
CA ALA A 16 57.17 -16.69 -23.57
C ALA A 16 57.49 -15.31 -22.97
N ALA A 17 57.15 -14.24 -23.70
CA ALA A 17 57.19 -12.87 -23.18
C ALA A 17 55.91 -12.61 -22.37
N THR A 18 56.03 -12.41 -21.06
CA THR A 18 54.93 -11.97 -20.20
C THR A 18 54.74 -10.46 -20.37
N VAL A 19 53.69 -10.06 -21.11
CA VAL A 19 53.25 -8.67 -21.19
C VAL A 19 52.43 -8.36 -19.93
N THR A 20 52.99 -7.59 -19.00
CA THR A 20 52.26 -6.99 -17.89
C THR A 20 51.41 -5.84 -18.41
N ALA A 21 50.12 -6.09 -18.63
CA ALA A 21 49.14 -5.04 -18.93
C ALA A 21 48.94 -4.17 -17.68
N ALA A 22 49.30 -2.90 -17.75
CA ALA A 22 48.97 -1.91 -16.73
C ALA A 22 47.44 -1.72 -16.68
N SER A 23 46.84 -1.91 -15.51
CA SER A 23 45.41 -1.68 -15.31
C SER A 23 45.07 -0.20 -15.52
N PRO A 24 43.96 0.13 -16.21
CA PRO A 24 43.52 1.50 -16.39
C PRO A 24 43.18 2.13 -15.02
N PRO A 25 43.35 3.46 -14.87
CA PRO A 25 43.03 4.16 -13.64
C PRO A 25 41.55 3.95 -13.28
N GLN A 26 41.34 3.42 -12.08
CA GLN A 26 40.03 3.12 -11.54
C GLN A 26 39.26 4.44 -11.38
N ALA A 27 38.10 4.55 -12.04
CA ALA A 27 37.21 5.69 -11.86
C ALA A 27 36.89 5.85 -10.36
N PRO A 28 36.81 7.09 -9.83
CA PRO A 28 36.47 7.31 -8.44
C PRO A 28 35.15 6.61 -8.14
N ALA A 29 35.15 5.78 -7.10
CA ALA A 29 33.96 5.08 -6.64
C ALA A 29 32.83 6.11 -6.47
N ALA A 30 31.71 5.87 -7.16
CA ALA A 30 30.50 6.64 -6.93
C ALA A 30 30.23 6.65 -5.42
N GLY A 31 30.24 7.85 -4.82
CA GLY A 31 30.02 8.00 -3.39
C GLY A 31 28.73 7.27 -3.01
N ALA A 32 28.76 6.57 -1.87
CA ALA A 32 27.57 5.95 -1.31
C ALA A 32 26.44 7.00 -1.30
N PRO A 33 25.22 6.65 -1.74
CA PRO A 33 24.11 7.60 -1.74
C PRO A 33 23.98 8.17 -0.33
N ALA A 34 23.96 9.50 -0.22
CA ALA A 34 23.73 10.17 1.04
C ALA A 34 22.47 9.57 1.69
N ALA A 35 22.57 9.19 2.96
CA ALA A 35 21.42 8.71 3.71
C ALA A 35 20.29 9.74 3.58
N ARG A 36 19.18 9.34 2.97
CA ARG A 36 18.03 10.24 2.79
C ARG A 36 17.52 10.69 4.15
N ALA A 37 17.12 11.96 4.21
CA ALA A 37 16.52 12.52 5.42
C ALA A 37 15.35 11.62 5.89
N PRO A 38 15.20 11.40 7.19
CA PRO A 38 14.11 10.58 7.70
C PRO A 38 12.75 11.17 7.32
N LEU A 39 11.79 10.31 6.99
CA LEU A 39 10.44 10.75 6.62
C LEU A 39 9.63 10.98 7.89
N ASP A 40 9.40 12.24 8.24
CA ASP A 40 8.46 12.58 9.30
C ASP A 40 7.03 12.51 8.77
N HIS A 41 6.18 11.71 9.43
CA HIS A 41 4.77 11.57 9.12
C HIS A 41 3.96 11.87 10.37
N THR A 42 3.14 12.92 10.31
CA THR A 42 2.22 13.30 11.38
C THR A 42 0.80 12.95 10.98
N GLY A 43 0.09 12.23 11.85
CA GLY A 43 -1.31 11.88 11.60
C GLY A 43 -2.27 12.99 12.04
N VAL A 44 -3.23 13.32 11.19
CA VAL A 44 -4.31 14.26 11.50
C VAL A 44 -5.65 13.56 11.31
N THR A 45 -6.51 13.69 12.31
CA THR A 45 -7.90 13.20 12.25
C THR A 45 -8.82 14.38 11.99
N GLY A 46 -9.68 14.25 11.00
CA GLY A 46 -10.68 15.25 10.65
C GLY A 46 -11.82 15.30 11.67
N ARG A 47 -12.75 16.24 11.44
CA ARG A 47 -13.97 16.34 12.25
C ARG A 47 -14.83 15.08 12.08
N ILE A 48 -15.40 14.60 13.18
CA ILE A 48 -16.45 13.58 13.14
C ILE A 48 -17.72 14.19 12.53
N ILE A 49 -18.25 13.55 11.49
CA ILE A 49 -19.49 13.94 10.82
C ILE A 49 -20.51 12.79 10.89
N ASP A 50 -21.80 13.14 10.81
CA ASP A 50 -22.86 12.15 10.71
C ASP A 50 -22.93 11.56 9.29
N VAL A 51 -23.12 10.26 9.23
CA VAL A 51 -23.47 9.50 8.03
C VAL A 51 -24.95 9.13 8.17
N PRO A 52 -25.86 9.81 7.45
CA PRO A 52 -27.29 9.53 7.54
C PRO A 52 -27.62 8.06 7.30
N ALA A 53 -28.71 7.58 7.90
CA ALA A 53 -29.27 6.28 7.57
C ALA A 53 -29.41 6.10 6.05
N ARG A 54 -28.92 4.99 5.50
CA ARG A 54 -28.90 4.71 4.04
C ARG A 54 -28.18 5.77 3.20
N GLY A 55 -27.35 6.61 3.82
CA GLY A 55 -26.63 7.70 3.17
C GLY A 55 -25.17 7.40 2.90
N THR A 56 -24.58 8.23 2.05
CA THR A 56 -23.14 8.27 1.76
C THR A 56 -22.64 9.69 1.99
N VAL A 57 -21.50 9.82 2.65
CA VAL A 57 -20.85 11.12 2.90
C VAL A 57 -19.36 11.04 2.60
N VAL A 58 -18.73 12.20 2.48
CA VAL A 58 -17.28 12.34 2.43
C VAL A 58 -16.81 12.97 3.74
N ALA A 59 -16.02 12.24 4.51
CA ALA A 59 -15.33 12.76 5.67
C ALA A 59 -13.90 13.17 5.27
N THR A 60 -13.48 14.37 5.67
CA THR A 60 -12.21 14.97 5.23
C THR A 60 -11.27 15.22 6.42
N ALA A 61 -9.97 15.05 6.20
CA ALA A 61 -8.91 15.48 7.11
C ALA A 61 -7.85 16.26 6.34
N ASP A 62 -7.48 17.43 6.84
CA ASP A 62 -6.57 18.35 6.16
C ASP A 62 -5.15 18.27 6.72
N CYS A 63 -4.17 18.33 5.84
CA CYS A 63 -2.78 18.50 6.26
C CYS A 63 -2.49 19.95 6.66
N PRO A 64 -1.63 20.17 7.67
CA PRO A 64 -1.14 21.50 7.99
C PRO A 64 -0.47 22.17 6.78
N ALA A 65 -0.46 23.51 6.77
CA ALA A 65 0.22 24.27 5.72
C ALA A 65 1.70 23.87 5.60
N GLY A 66 2.18 23.70 4.37
CA GLY A 66 3.57 23.30 4.10
C GLY A 66 3.85 21.80 4.23
N THR A 67 2.83 20.99 4.49
CA THR A 67 2.89 19.52 4.40
C THR A 67 1.94 19.03 3.32
N GLU A 68 2.06 17.77 2.92
CA GLU A 68 1.17 17.10 1.96
C GLU A 68 0.82 15.66 2.39
N PRO A 69 -0.25 15.05 1.83
CA PRO A 69 -0.64 13.69 2.17
C PRO A 69 0.37 12.63 1.70
N SER A 70 0.89 11.81 2.61
CA SER A 70 1.67 10.60 2.30
C SER A 70 0.84 9.31 2.36
N GLY A 71 -0.34 9.38 2.96
CA GLY A 71 -1.27 8.28 3.14
C GLY A 71 -2.51 8.74 3.89
N GLY A 72 -3.51 7.87 4.04
CA GLY A 72 -4.71 8.24 4.77
C GLY A 72 -5.78 7.15 4.76
N GLY A 73 -6.97 7.55 5.20
CA GLY A 73 -8.15 6.72 5.29
C GLY A 73 -9.13 7.36 6.26
N GLY A 74 -9.56 6.61 7.26
CA GLY A 74 -10.32 7.12 8.38
C GLY A 74 -11.13 6.04 9.07
N GLY A 75 -12.00 6.49 9.97
CA GLY A 75 -12.76 5.63 10.86
C GLY A 75 -14.26 5.90 10.81
N THR A 76 -15.03 4.89 11.22
CA THR A 76 -16.48 4.96 11.35
C THR A 76 -16.92 4.41 12.70
N THR A 77 -18.12 4.78 13.15
CA THR A 77 -18.70 4.25 14.39
C THR A 77 -19.74 3.17 14.11
N GLY A 78 -19.71 2.12 14.93
CA GLY A 78 -20.68 1.04 14.89
C GLY A 78 -20.52 0.07 13.69
N GLN A 79 -21.49 -0.84 13.57
CA GLN A 79 -21.54 -1.80 12.49
C GLN A 79 -22.39 -1.27 11.32
N GLY A 80 -22.16 -1.82 10.12
CA GLY A 80 -22.98 -1.53 8.94
C GLY A 80 -22.53 -0.30 8.14
N THR A 81 -21.33 0.21 8.39
CA THR A 81 -20.63 1.18 7.53
C THR A 81 -19.60 0.48 6.67
N LEU A 82 -19.27 1.07 5.51
CA LEU A 82 -18.19 0.59 4.66
C LEU A 82 -17.45 1.74 3.99
N ILE A 83 -16.18 1.49 3.63
CA ILE A 83 -15.38 2.42 2.84
C ILE A 83 -15.72 2.21 1.36
N SER A 84 -16.30 3.24 0.75
CA SER A 84 -16.60 3.29 -0.69
C SER A 84 -15.56 4.08 -1.48
N GLY A 85 -14.67 4.81 -0.83
CA GLY A 85 -13.60 5.57 -1.47
C GLY A 85 -12.62 6.10 -0.44
N SER A 86 -11.36 6.24 -0.82
CA SER A 86 -10.30 6.76 0.07
C SER A 86 -9.20 7.34 -0.79
N ALA A 87 -9.13 8.67 -0.88
CA ALA A 87 -8.20 9.34 -1.79
C ALA A 87 -7.80 10.74 -1.31
N PRO A 88 -6.60 11.23 -1.65
CA PRO A 88 -6.23 12.61 -1.43
C PRO A 88 -6.99 13.54 -2.38
N SER A 89 -7.30 14.75 -1.90
CA SER A 89 -7.97 15.82 -2.62
C SER A 89 -7.27 17.15 -2.35
N GLY A 90 -6.24 17.47 -3.15
CA GLY A 90 -5.35 18.59 -2.83
C GLY A 90 -4.55 18.28 -1.56
N ASN A 91 -4.59 19.18 -0.57
CA ASN A 91 -3.87 19.02 0.69
C ASN A 91 -4.65 18.24 1.78
N SER A 92 -5.66 17.48 1.39
CA SER A 92 -6.53 16.76 2.32
C SER A 92 -6.73 15.31 1.90
N TRP A 93 -7.24 14.50 2.82
CA TRP A 93 -7.70 13.15 2.54
C TRP A 93 -9.22 13.05 2.64
N ASN A 94 -9.85 12.55 1.58
CA ASN A 94 -11.28 12.29 1.51
C ASN A 94 -11.55 10.80 1.70
N LEU A 95 -12.34 10.49 2.72
CA LEU A 95 -12.90 9.16 2.97
C LEU A 95 -14.39 9.18 2.59
N THR A 96 -14.75 8.42 1.56
CA THR A 96 -16.16 8.18 1.23
C THR A 96 -16.66 7.00 2.04
N VAL A 97 -17.64 7.27 2.89
CA VAL A 97 -18.27 6.27 3.76
C VAL A 97 -19.73 6.13 3.40
N SER A 98 -20.19 4.88 3.31
CA SER A 98 -21.61 4.60 3.10
C SER A 98 -22.19 3.82 4.27
N ASN A 99 -23.40 4.18 4.68
CA ASN A 99 -24.13 3.60 5.81
C ASN A 99 -25.26 2.69 5.31
N LEU A 100 -25.16 1.40 5.63
CA LEU A 100 -26.13 0.36 5.26
C LEU A 100 -27.22 0.13 6.31
N THR A 101 -27.32 0.98 7.33
CA THR A 101 -28.30 0.81 8.41
C THR A 101 -29.46 1.80 8.28
N GLY A 102 -30.52 1.55 9.04
CA GLY A 102 -31.63 2.49 9.20
C GLY A 102 -31.38 3.59 10.24
N GLU A 103 -30.17 3.65 10.81
CA GLU A 103 -29.79 4.59 11.86
C GLU A 103 -28.65 5.48 11.37
N ASN A 104 -28.51 6.67 11.93
CA ASN A 104 -27.33 7.50 11.69
C ASN A 104 -26.09 6.85 12.29
N LYS A 105 -24.97 6.95 11.58
CA LYS A 105 -23.62 6.55 12.04
C LYS A 105 -22.70 7.76 12.00
N GLN A 106 -21.45 7.61 12.41
CA GLN A 106 -20.47 8.68 12.33
C GLN A 106 -19.22 8.24 11.58
N ALA A 107 -18.53 9.20 10.96
CA ALA A 107 -17.28 8.99 10.26
C ALA A 107 -16.32 10.16 10.47
N ALA A 108 -15.02 9.88 10.44
CA ALA A 108 -13.97 10.89 10.39
C ALA A 108 -12.90 10.49 9.38
N GLY A 109 -12.44 11.44 8.57
CA GLY A 109 -11.28 11.27 7.71
C GLY A 109 -10.00 11.19 8.53
N TYR A 110 -8.97 10.59 7.97
CA TYR A 110 -7.63 10.52 8.53
C TYR A 110 -6.59 10.72 7.44
N VAL A 111 -5.56 11.51 7.71
CA VAL A 111 -4.45 11.76 6.80
C VAL A 111 -3.12 11.66 7.53
N LEU A 112 -2.12 11.08 6.87
CA LEU A 112 -0.72 11.22 7.25
C LEU A 112 -0.10 12.34 6.41
N CYS A 113 0.50 13.30 7.09
CA CYS A 113 1.07 14.50 6.49
C CYS A 113 2.58 14.51 6.66
N THR A 114 3.28 15.00 5.65
CA THR A 114 4.73 15.08 5.65
C THR A 114 5.20 16.29 4.85
N HIS A 115 6.40 16.79 5.14
CA HIS A 115 7.05 17.81 4.32
C HIS A 115 7.68 17.24 3.04
N ASN A 116 7.74 15.92 2.90
CA ASN A 116 8.38 15.26 1.78
C ASN A 116 7.39 15.02 0.63
N THR A 117 7.83 15.31 -0.59
CA THR A 117 6.99 15.13 -1.79
C THR A 117 6.77 13.65 -2.12
N HIS A 118 5.53 13.29 -2.41
CA HIS A 118 5.09 11.96 -2.86
C HIS A 118 4.47 12.06 -4.25
N ALA A 119 5.00 11.28 -5.20
CA ALA A 119 4.40 11.21 -6.53
C ALA A 119 3.13 10.36 -6.48
N ARG A 120 1.99 10.92 -6.89
CA ARG A 120 0.75 10.15 -7.04
C ARG A 120 0.73 9.48 -8.41
N VAL A 121 0.70 8.15 -8.42
CA VAL A 121 0.48 7.36 -9.64
C VAL A 121 -0.90 6.71 -9.58
N THR A 122 -1.74 6.95 -10.59
CA THR A 122 -3.06 6.34 -10.72
C THR A 122 -3.02 5.26 -11.78
N GLY A 123 -3.50 4.07 -11.43
CA GLY A 123 -3.61 2.96 -12.37
C GLY A 123 -4.79 3.10 -13.33
N PRO A 124 -4.93 2.19 -14.30
CA PRO A 124 -6.08 2.19 -15.20
C PRO A 124 -7.38 1.96 -14.43
N ALA A 125 -8.45 2.58 -14.91
CA ALA A 125 -9.79 2.30 -14.42
C ALA A 125 -10.22 0.88 -14.80
N VAL A 126 -10.84 0.18 -13.85
CA VAL A 126 -11.39 -1.16 -14.04
C VAL A 126 -12.90 -1.12 -13.86
N THR A 127 -13.62 -1.78 -14.75
CA THR A 127 -15.08 -1.95 -14.63
C THR A 127 -15.38 -3.02 -13.59
N VAL A 128 -16.26 -2.69 -12.66
CA VAL A 128 -16.82 -3.59 -11.66
C VAL A 128 -18.26 -3.92 -12.09
N PRO A 129 -18.55 -5.14 -12.56
CA PRO A 129 -19.91 -5.53 -12.96
C PRO A 129 -20.93 -5.30 -11.85
N ALA A 130 -22.20 -5.11 -12.19
CA ALA A 130 -23.30 -5.04 -11.21
C ALA A 130 -23.31 -6.32 -10.35
N GLY A 131 -23.37 -6.17 -9.02
CA GLY A 131 -23.25 -7.29 -8.07
C GLY A 131 -21.90 -8.04 -8.09
N GLY A 132 -20.96 -7.59 -8.92
CA GLY A 132 -19.68 -8.25 -9.16
C GLY A 132 -18.55 -7.61 -8.37
N THR A 133 -17.35 -8.15 -8.55
CA THR A 133 -16.13 -7.67 -7.92
C THR A 133 -15.02 -7.48 -8.93
N ALA A 134 -14.11 -6.56 -8.64
CA ALA A 134 -12.95 -6.31 -9.47
C ALA A 134 -11.77 -5.88 -8.61
N THR A 135 -10.58 -6.03 -9.20
CA THR A 135 -9.33 -5.58 -8.59
C THR A 135 -8.65 -4.57 -9.50
N ALA A 136 -8.25 -3.43 -8.93
CA ALA A 136 -7.44 -2.41 -9.58
C ALA A 136 -6.05 -2.36 -8.94
N PHE A 137 -5.05 -1.96 -9.73
CA PHE A 137 -3.66 -1.87 -9.32
C PHE A 137 -3.06 -0.53 -9.68
N ALA A 138 -2.10 -0.05 -8.89
CA ALA A 138 -1.22 1.05 -9.24
C ALA A 138 0.22 0.73 -8.79
N SER A 139 1.21 1.13 -9.58
CA SER A 139 2.62 0.81 -9.34
C SER A 139 3.43 2.08 -9.26
N CYS A 140 4.40 2.11 -8.34
CA CYS A 140 5.42 3.15 -8.35
C CYS A 140 6.38 2.97 -9.53
N PRO A 141 6.97 4.06 -10.03
CA PRO A 141 8.01 3.96 -11.04
C PRO A 141 9.25 3.25 -10.46
N SER A 142 10.15 2.82 -11.35
CA SER A 142 11.37 2.13 -10.93
C SER A 142 12.20 3.00 -9.97
N GLY A 143 12.65 2.42 -8.86
CA GLY A 143 13.42 3.10 -7.83
C GLY A 143 12.59 3.85 -6.78
N GLU A 144 11.26 3.79 -6.86
CA GLU A 144 10.34 4.31 -5.85
C GLU A 144 9.55 3.19 -5.18
N HIS A 145 9.01 3.51 -4.01
CA HIS A 145 8.32 2.59 -3.13
C HIS A 145 6.92 3.12 -2.76
N PRO A 146 5.92 2.24 -2.58
CA PRO A 146 4.62 2.64 -2.05
C PRO A 146 4.77 3.18 -0.63
N ALA A 147 4.50 4.47 -0.42
CA ALA A 147 4.35 5.07 0.90
C ALA A 147 2.92 4.89 1.43
N GLY A 148 1.95 4.80 0.53
CA GLY A 148 0.54 4.68 0.83
C GLY A 148 -0.26 4.54 -0.46
N GLY A 149 -1.58 4.49 -0.34
CA GLY A 149 -2.45 4.44 -1.50
C GLY A 149 -3.90 4.47 -1.14
N GLY A 150 -4.74 4.31 -2.15
CA GLY A 150 -6.18 4.25 -1.99
C GLY A 150 -6.86 3.96 -3.31
N PHE A 151 -8.10 4.40 -3.42
CA PHE A 151 -8.85 4.28 -4.66
C PHE A 151 -9.85 5.42 -4.80
N VAL A 152 -10.10 5.77 -6.05
CA VAL A 152 -11.17 6.68 -6.43
C VAL A 152 -12.33 5.82 -6.94
N PRO A 153 -13.48 5.82 -6.26
CA PRO A 153 -14.66 5.16 -6.78
C PRO A 153 -15.25 5.95 -7.95
N GLY A 154 -15.97 5.25 -8.82
CA GLY A 154 -16.94 5.86 -9.73
C GLY A 154 -18.12 6.47 -8.96
N ARG A 155 -19.26 6.63 -9.64
CA ARG A 155 -20.46 7.27 -9.06
C ARG A 155 -21.32 6.34 -8.20
N GLY A 156 -20.90 5.10 -8.00
CA GLY A 156 -21.72 4.06 -7.37
C GLY A 156 -21.30 3.61 -5.98
N PHE A 157 -22.07 2.66 -5.48
CA PHE A 157 -21.93 2.07 -4.15
C PHE A 157 -20.96 0.88 -4.19
N LEU A 158 -19.68 1.21 -4.09
CA LEU A 158 -18.60 0.24 -3.96
C LEU A 158 -18.27 -0.04 -2.49
N SER A 159 -17.78 -1.25 -2.20
CA SER A 159 -17.28 -1.62 -0.89
C SER A 159 -15.90 -2.26 -0.98
N ALA A 160 -14.91 -1.65 -0.34
CA ALA A 160 -13.55 -2.19 -0.29
C ALA A 160 -13.47 -3.48 0.53
N SER A 161 -12.83 -4.51 -0.04
CA SER A 161 -12.51 -5.77 0.63
C SER A 161 -11.00 -6.01 0.76
N ALA A 162 -10.19 -5.30 -0.03
CA ALA A 162 -8.75 -5.29 0.10
C ALA A 162 -8.19 -3.93 -0.33
N MET A 163 -7.23 -3.40 0.43
CA MET A 163 -6.47 -2.18 0.13
C MET A 163 -5.08 -2.36 0.74
N TYR A 164 -4.04 -2.70 -0.02
CA TYR A 164 -2.72 -2.99 0.51
C TYR A 164 -1.64 -3.00 -0.59
N THR A 165 -0.36 -3.05 -0.20
CA THR A 165 0.74 -3.32 -1.13
C THR A 165 0.89 -4.83 -1.32
N ASP A 166 0.69 -5.30 -2.55
CA ASP A 166 0.82 -6.72 -2.90
C ASP A 166 2.29 -7.19 -2.91
N PRO A 167 2.55 -8.52 -2.97
CA PRO A 167 3.92 -9.05 -2.98
C PRO A 167 4.79 -8.61 -4.17
N SER A 168 4.18 -8.04 -5.22
CA SER A 168 4.91 -7.46 -6.36
C SER A 168 5.23 -5.98 -6.17
N GLY A 169 4.92 -5.41 -5.00
CA GLY A 169 5.17 -4.00 -4.67
C GLY A 169 4.14 -3.05 -5.27
N ARG A 170 2.98 -3.53 -5.71
CA ARG A 170 1.91 -2.70 -6.29
C ARG A 170 0.85 -2.42 -5.25
N TRP A 171 0.28 -1.22 -5.27
CA TRP A 171 -0.93 -0.96 -4.52
C TRP A 171 -2.10 -1.68 -5.17
N LYS A 172 -2.74 -2.59 -4.42
CA LYS A 172 -3.87 -3.40 -4.84
C LYS A 172 -5.12 -2.97 -4.10
N VAL A 173 -6.20 -2.79 -4.85
CA VAL A 173 -7.54 -2.55 -4.30
C VAL A 173 -8.52 -3.54 -4.89
N THR A 174 -9.26 -4.25 -4.04
CA THR A 174 -10.40 -5.07 -4.44
C THR A 174 -11.68 -4.47 -3.87
N VAL A 175 -12.67 -4.28 -4.74
CA VAL A 175 -13.99 -3.76 -4.38
C VAL A 175 -15.09 -4.70 -4.86
N ALA A 176 -16.19 -4.74 -4.11
CA ALA A 176 -17.47 -5.26 -4.59
C ALA A 176 -18.37 -4.10 -5.00
N ASN A 177 -19.13 -4.29 -6.08
CA ASN A 177 -20.15 -3.37 -6.52
C ASN A 177 -21.52 -3.89 -6.05
N ASN A 178 -22.19 -3.11 -5.21
CA ASN A 178 -23.51 -3.50 -4.69
C ASN A 178 -24.66 -2.72 -5.37
N ASP A 179 -24.38 -2.05 -6.49
CA ASP A 179 -25.39 -1.47 -7.37
C ASP A 179 -25.89 -2.49 -8.41
N GLY A 180 -27.06 -2.19 -8.97
CA GLY A 180 -27.61 -2.89 -10.15
C GLY A 180 -26.99 -2.48 -11.49
N ALA A 181 -26.05 -1.53 -11.50
CA ALA A 181 -25.33 -1.07 -12.69
C ALA A 181 -23.82 -1.26 -12.52
N ALA A 182 -23.11 -1.43 -13.64
CA ALA A 182 -21.66 -1.51 -13.62
C ALA A 182 -21.04 -0.18 -13.14
N GLN A 183 -19.98 -0.28 -12.36
CA GLN A 183 -19.23 0.85 -11.83
C GLN A 183 -17.79 0.81 -12.32
N THR A 184 -17.04 1.88 -12.07
CA THR A 184 -15.59 1.92 -12.33
C THR A 184 -14.83 2.20 -11.05
N VAL A 185 -13.60 1.69 -10.97
CA VAL A 185 -12.69 1.95 -9.86
C VAL A 185 -11.28 2.12 -10.39
N SER A 186 -10.53 3.08 -9.85
CA SER A 186 -9.10 3.21 -10.10
C SER A 186 -8.35 3.18 -8.78
N ALA A 187 -7.34 2.33 -8.68
CA ALA A 187 -6.38 2.37 -7.59
C ALA A 187 -5.37 3.50 -7.84
N PHE A 188 -4.86 4.10 -6.78
CA PHE A 188 -3.67 4.97 -6.86
C PHE A 188 -2.70 4.63 -5.74
N VAL A 189 -1.44 4.91 -5.98
CA VAL A 189 -0.34 4.76 -5.03
C VAL A 189 0.35 6.11 -4.84
N LEU A 190 0.77 6.39 -3.62
CA LEU A 190 1.65 7.51 -3.28
C LEU A 190 3.06 6.95 -3.18
N CYS A 191 3.93 7.44 -4.06
CA CYS A 191 5.28 6.91 -4.23
C CYS A 191 6.30 7.82 -3.58
N THR A 192 7.24 7.20 -2.89
CA THR A 192 8.37 7.87 -2.27
C THR A 192 9.66 7.21 -2.74
N PRO A 193 10.73 7.97 -2.93
CA PRO A 193 12.01 7.37 -3.23
C PRO A 193 12.70 6.88 -1.94
N ALA A 194 12.15 7.18 -0.75
CA ALA A 194 12.65 6.65 0.51
C ALA A 194 12.35 5.14 0.65
N PRO A 195 13.27 4.33 1.17
CA PRO A 195 12.99 2.92 1.47
C PRO A 195 11.83 2.78 2.47
N VAL A 196 10.98 1.78 2.23
CA VAL A 196 9.88 1.42 3.13
C VAL A 196 10.04 -0.03 3.59
N THR A 197 9.48 -0.35 4.75
CA THR A 197 9.36 -1.73 5.24
C THR A 197 7.89 -2.06 5.42
N LEU A 198 7.46 -3.22 4.93
CA LEU A 198 6.12 -3.72 5.17
C LEU A 198 6.11 -4.53 6.46
N ARG A 199 5.14 -4.26 7.33
CA ARG A 199 4.86 -5.03 8.56
C ARG A 199 3.45 -5.53 8.49
N GLU A 200 3.24 -6.78 8.87
CA GLU A 200 1.92 -7.41 8.80
C GLU A 200 1.55 -8.02 10.15
N SER A 201 0.25 -7.99 10.45
CA SER A 201 -0.37 -8.75 11.53
C SER A 201 -1.63 -9.40 10.99
N SER A 202 -1.97 -10.59 11.48
CA SER A 202 -3.13 -11.34 11.00
C SER A 202 -3.90 -11.95 12.16
N ARG A 203 -5.21 -12.03 11.98
CA ARG A 203 -6.11 -12.78 12.84
C ARG A 203 -7.17 -13.50 12.03
N VAL A 204 -7.80 -14.49 12.65
CA VAL A 204 -9.00 -15.10 12.10
C VAL A 204 -10.21 -14.27 12.55
N LEU A 205 -11.09 -13.94 11.60
CA LEU A 205 -12.42 -13.41 11.85
C LEU A 205 -13.43 -14.56 11.71
N ALA A 206 -14.18 -14.85 12.77
CA ALA A 206 -15.29 -15.78 12.71
C ALA A 206 -16.39 -15.29 11.75
N VAL A 207 -17.28 -16.19 11.35
CA VAL A 207 -18.43 -15.85 10.51
C VAL A 207 -19.28 -14.78 11.18
N GLY A 208 -19.53 -13.67 10.47
CA GLY A 208 -20.29 -12.53 10.98
C GLY A 208 -19.53 -11.62 11.94
N GLU A 209 -18.32 -11.99 12.36
CA GLU A 209 -17.51 -11.18 13.27
C GLU A 209 -17.08 -9.87 12.59
N GLN A 210 -17.17 -8.77 13.34
CA GLN A 210 -16.54 -7.51 13.00
C GLN A 210 -15.52 -7.16 14.08
N ALA A 211 -14.27 -7.03 13.69
CA ALA A 211 -13.19 -6.70 14.60
C ALA A 211 -12.08 -5.94 13.90
N HIS A 212 -11.11 -5.45 14.67
CA HIS A 212 -9.91 -4.83 14.13
C HIS A 212 -8.69 -5.72 14.30
N GLU A 213 -7.69 -5.41 13.49
CA GLU A 213 -6.32 -5.91 13.58
C GLU A 213 -5.37 -4.73 13.38
N THR A 214 -4.16 -4.83 13.93
CA THR A 214 -3.17 -3.77 13.90
C THR A 214 -1.81 -4.33 13.55
N ALA A 215 -1.18 -3.79 12.51
CA ALA A 215 0.22 -4.06 12.22
C ALA A 215 1.09 -2.94 12.79
N ALA A 216 2.02 -3.26 13.69
CA ALA A 216 2.93 -2.28 14.28
C ALA A 216 4.18 -2.08 13.41
N CYS A 217 4.64 -0.83 13.30
CA CYS A 217 5.98 -0.49 12.86
C CYS A 217 6.98 -0.77 13.99
N ALA A 218 8.24 -1.07 13.63
CA ALA A 218 9.28 -1.31 14.63
C ALA A 218 9.71 -0.01 15.33
N ASP A 219 10.47 -0.15 16.41
CA ASP A 219 11.14 0.99 17.03
C ASP A 219 12.07 1.68 16.02
N GLY A 220 12.10 3.02 16.05
CA GLY A 220 12.80 3.82 15.03
C GLY A 220 12.05 3.92 13.70
N GLN A 221 10.82 3.39 13.59
CA GLN A 221 9.95 3.58 12.42
C GLN A 221 8.65 4.35 12.72
N ARG A 222 8.06 4.92 11.67
CA ARG A 222 6.72 5.53 11.66
C ARG A 222 5.91 5.01 10.48
N PRO A 223 4.57 4.93 10.59
CA PRO A 223 3.73 4.57 9.46
C PRO A 223 3.69 5.73 8.45
N SER A 224 3.93 5.43 7.17
CA SER A 224 3.69 6.34 6.04
C SER A 224 2.34 6.07 5.38
N GLY A 225 1.80 4.87 5.59
CA GLY A 225 0.51 4.39 5.10
C GLY A 225 0.24 2.95 5.53
N GLY A 226 -0.82 2.35 4.99
CA GLY A 226 -1.15 0.96 5.26
C GLY A 226 -2.54 0.60 4.78
N GLY A 227 -2.95 -0.62 5.07
CA GLY A 227 -4.29 -1.10 4.79
C GLY A 227 -4.48 -2.55 5.19
N GLY A 228 -5.44 -3.25 4.60
CA GLY A 228 -5.78 -4.60 5.00
C GLY A 228 -6.48 -5.38 3.90
N TYR A 229 -6.52 -6.69 4.09
CA TYR A 229 -7.14 -7.64 3.17
C TYR A 229 -7.51 -8.91 3.92
N ALA A 230 -8.39 -9.73 3.34
CA ALA A 230 -8.60 -11.09 3.79
C ALA A 230 -8.19 -12.08 2.70
N ALA A 231 -7.32 -13.02 3.04
CA ALA A 231 -6.88 -14.05 2.12
C ALA A 231 -8.06 -14.97 1.76
N GLY A 232 -8.31 -15.18 0.48
CA GLY A 232 -9.36 -16.09 0.00
C GLY A 232 -10.78 -15.50 -0.12
N SER A 233 -11.05 -14.31 0.42
CA SER A 233 -12.35 -13.62 0.22
C SER A 233 -12.25 -12.53 -0.85
N THR A 234 -12.10 -12.92 -2.11
CA THR A 234 -12.24 -11.98 -3.24
C THR A 234 -13.71 -11.88 -3.65
N GLY A 235 -14.46 -11.03 -2.96
CA GLY A 235 -15.78 -10.59 -3.42
C GLY A 235 -16.94 -10.84 -2.48
N ALA A 236 -18.12 -10.29 -2.81
CA ALA A 236 -19.30 -10.30 -1.94
C ALA A 236 -19.87 -11.73 -1.72
N PRO A 237 -20.26 -12.09 -0.48
CA PRO A 237 -20.18 -11.32 0.76
C PRO A 237 -18.82 -11.53 1.46
N GLY A 238 -17.78 -10.85 1.01
CA GLY A 238 -16.41 -11.02 1.49
C GLY A 238 -16.17 -10.34 2.83
N VAL A 239 -14.90 -10.26 3.22
CA VAL A 239 -14.52 -9.31 4.28
C VAL A 239 -14.68 -7.90 3.74
N VAL A 240 -15.45 -7.07 4.45
CA VAL A 240 -15.65 -5.65 4.10
C VAL A 240 -14.89 -4.77 5.07
N ILE A 241 -14.14 -3.80 4.53
CA ILE A 241 -13.38 -2.83 5.31
C ILE A 241 -14.29 -1.65 5.67
N SER A 242 -14.37 -1.34 6.96
CA SER A 242 -15.22 -0.28 7.53
C SER A 242 -14.41 0.89 8.14
N SER A 243 -13.12 0.66 8.39
CA SER A 243 -12.17 1.66 8.88
C SER A 243 -10.77 1.23 8.45
N SER A 244 -9.92 2.18 8.08
CA SER A 244 -8.51 1.96 7.76
C SER A 244 -7.77 3.25 8.08
N ARG A 245 -6.91 3.27 9.09
CA ARG A 245 -6.21 4.48 9.52
C ARG A 245 -4.91 4.18 10.24
N GLY A 246 -4.05 5.19 10.30
CA GLY A 246 -2.86 5.16 11.14
C GLY A 246 -3.22 5.25 12.62
N LEU A 247 -2.29 4.78 13.45
CA LEU A 247 -2.24 5.03 14.89
C LEU A 247 -1.05 5.97 15.15
N PRO A 248 -1.23 7.30 15.05
CA PRO A 248 -0.10 8.23 15.09
C PRO A 248 0.33 8.66 16.50
N GLU A 249 -0.37 8.29 17.59
CA GLU A 249 -0.04 8.83 18.91
C GLU A 249 0.02 7.74 20.00
N GLY A 250 1.24 7.58 20.54
CA GLY A 250 1.52 6.79 21.73
C GLY A 250 3.02 6.56 21.92
N THR A 251 3.53 6.86 23.11
CA THR A 251 4.82 6.34 23.60
C THR A 251 4.66 4.84 23.88
N GLY A 252 4.81 4.00 22.85
CA GLY A 252 4.66 2.55 22.99
C GLY A 252 4.46 1.84 21.64
N PRO A 253 4.16 0.53 21.63
CA PRO A 253 4.01 -0.33 20.43
C PRO A 253 2.84 0.05 19.49
N ASN A 254 2.19 1.19 19.72
CA ASN A 254 0.98 1.64 19.03
C ASN A 254 1.29 2.49 17.78
N LYS A 255 2.49 2.37 17.19
CA LYS A 255 2.84 3.03 15.93
C LYS A 255 2.55 2.06 14.80
N GLY A 256 1.61 2.38 13.92
CA GLY A 256 1.26 1.46 12.84
C GLY A 256 -0.05 1.79 12.16
N TRP A 257 -0.69 0.75 11.63
CA TRP A 257 -1.91 0.83 10.86
C TRP A 257 -2.95 -0.12 11.45
N THR A 258 -4.17 0.37 11.60
CA THR A 258 -5.31 -0.41 12.09
C THR A 258 -6.43 -0.42 11.08
N VAL A 259 -7.07 -1.58 10.92
CA VAL A 259 -8.17 -1.76 9.98
C VAL A 259 -9.27 -2.55 10.68
N PHE A 260 -10.51 -2.11 10.50
CA PHE A 260 -11.69 -2.87 10.91
C PHE A 260 -12.28 -3.60 9.71
N GLY A 261 -12.39 -4.92 9.84
CA GLY A 261 -13.01 -5.80 8.86
C GLY A 261 -14.23 -6.50 9.44
N LYS A 262 -15.27 -6.69 8.62
CA LYS A 262 -16.39 -7.57 8.94
C LYS A 262 -16.39 -8.76 7.99
N ASN A 263 -16.35 -9.98 8.54
CA ASN A 263 -16.45 -11.19 7.75
C ASN A 263 -17.92 -11.50 7.44
N ASN A 264 -18.33 -11.29 6.19
CA ASN A 264 -19.68 -11.62 5.72
C ASN A 264 -19.76 -12.98 5.01
N THR A 265 -18.65 -13.73 4.97
CA THR A 265 -18.60 -15.03 4.27
C THR A 265 -19.21 -16.13 5.14
N ALA A 266 -19.46 -17.29 4.55
CA ALA A 266 -19.96 -18.48 5.26
C ALA A 266 -18.87 -19.26 6.02
N SER A 267 -17.60 -18.81 5.99
CA SER A 267 -16.48 -19.46 6.65
C SER A 267 -15.60 -18.46 7.40
N PRO A 268 -14.82 -18.90 8.41
CA PRO A 268 -13.81 -18.04 9.01
C PRO A 268 -12.81 -17.54 7.96
N GLN A 269 -12.38 -16.29 8.08
CA GLN A 269 -11.44 -15.66 7.15
C GLN A 269 -10.19 -15.18 7.89
N THR A 270 -9.01 -15.41 7.30
CA THR A 270 -7.77 -14.79 7.79
C THR A 270 -7.73 -13.35 7.29
N PHE A 271 -7.84 -12.41 8.22
CA PHE A 271 -7.78 -10.99 8.00
C PHE A 271 -6.39 -10.48 8.36
N THR A 272 -5.71 -9.87 7.39
CA THR A 272 -4.36 -9.36 7.49
C THR A 272 -4.37 -7.84 7.36
N VAL A 273 -3.64 -7.17 8.25
CA VAL A 273 -3.38 -5.74 8.20
C VAL A 273 -1.92 -5.52 7.90
N GLN A 274 -1.64 -4.52 7.07
CA GLN A 274 -0.30 -4.14 6.65
C GLN A 274 -0.04 -2.68 7.01
N SER A 275 1.12 -2.43 7.60
CA SER A 275 1.70 -1.10 7.79
C SER A 275 2.86 -0.92 6.82
N ILE A 276 2.89 0.25 6.17
CA ILE A 276 4.03 0.72 5.42
C ILE A 276 4.81 1.63 6.35
N CYS A 277 6.04 1.25 6.68
CA CYS A 277 6.85 1.90 7.70
C CYS A 277 8.10 2.54 7.08
N THR A 278 8.40 3.76 7.49
CA THR A 278 9.60 4.52 7.11
C THR A 278 10.45 4.77 8.34
N THR A 279 11.75 4.91 8.16
CA THR A 279 12.67 5.33 9.23
C THR A 279 12.55 6.84 9.44
N PHE A 280 12.48 7.25 10.69
CA PHE A 280 12.36 8.66 11.13
C PHE A 280 13.53 9.03 12.05
#